data_AF-A0AAD7CJY7-F1
#
_entry.id   AF-A0AAD7CJY7-F1
#
_cell.length_a   1.000
_cell.length_b   1.000
_cell.length_c   1.000
_cell.angle_alpha   90.00
_cell.angle_beta   90.00
_cell.angle_gamma   90.00
#
_symmetry.space_group_name_H-M   'P 1'
#
loop_
_entity.id
_entity.type
_entity.pdbx_description
1 polymer ?
#
loop_
_entity_poly.entity_id
_entity_poly.type
_entity_poly.pdbx_seq_one_letter_code
_entity_poly.pdbx_strand_id
1 'polypeptide(L)'
;NFRIDIRGTRGSAWNKSAARVFAPIVMRNEGYPDTYETRHLILSAFTTHMDTLIWRFRHLNTSEEAQDLVESQARRRSRKYQVYFLVRLFLRRHRTAIRFPLLQDQIPMLKELGIDAMSCDESERGNGDVEKRYRISSPDWRADKVTQWLRTFDSAYHISRKIAPPKAGAPPRVRYATNTKSDGRAVPDLPASAYNSDWLQQHQQQRYDLAPRADEAYDFTPGIAVMEWVI
;
A
#
# COMPACT_ATOMS: atom_id res chain seq x y z
N ASN A 1 38.53 -26.20 10.14
CA ASN A 1 37.74 -25.96 8.92
C ASN A 1 36.25 -25.92 9.21
N PHE A 2 35.74 -24.77 9.67
CA PHE A 2 34.30 -24.56 9.90
C PHE A 2 33.62 -24.20 8.58
N ARG A 3 32.50 -24.86 8.24
CA ARG A 3 31.74 -24.60 7.01
C ARG A 3 30.24 -24.72 7.28
N ILE A 4 29.46 -23.98 6.52
CA ILE A 4 28.00 -23.98 6.56
C ILE A 4 27.43 -24.48 5.23
N ASP A 5 26.24 -25.04 5.26
CA ASP A 5 25.52 -25.51 4.08
C ASP A 5 24.65 -24.38 3.54
N ILE A 6 25.15 -23.72 2.50
CA ILE A 6 24.50 -22.56 1.87
C ILE A 6 23.50 -23.00 0.78
N ARG A 7 23.61 -24.23 0.27
CA ARG A 7 22.72 -24.77 -0.78
C ARG A 7 21.42 -25.33 -0.19
N GLY A 8 21.46 -25.83 1.04
CA GLY A 8 20.31 -26.34 1.76
C GLY A 8 19.38 -25.27 2.35
N THR A 9 18.65 -25.66 3.39
CA THR A 9 17.77 -24.78 4.16
C THR A 9 18.44 -24.36 5.48
N ARG A 10 17.97 -23.28 6.10
CA ARG A 10 18.45 -22.84 7.43
C ARG A 10 18.41 -23.92 8.51
N GLY A 11 17.46 -24.86 8.37
CA GLY A 11 17.23 -25.95 9.30
C GLY A 11 17.91 -27.26 8.92
N SER A 12 18.81 -27.27 7.93
CA SER A 12 19.52 -28.49 7.53
C SER A 12 20.28 -29.09 8.73
N ALA A 13 20.40 -30.42 8.75
CA ALA A 13 21.09 -31.12 9.84
C ALA A 13 22.54 -30.61 10.00
N TRP A 14 23.20 -30.29 8.89
CA TRP A 14 24.52 -29.69 8.88
C TRP A 14 24.54 -28.31 9.55
N ASN A 15 23.64 -27.41 9.17
CA ASN A 15 23.58 -26.05 9.74
C ASN A 15 23.23 -26.05 11.22
N LYS A 16 22.35 -26.97 11.67
CA LYS A 16 22.07 -27.18 13.09
C LYS A 16 23.30 -27.64 13.86
N SER A 17 24.07 -28.57 13.31
CA SER A 17 25.32 -29.03 13.91
C SER A 17 26.38 -27.93 13.94
N ALA A 18 26.52 -27.16 12.86
CA ALA A 18 27.41 -26.01 12.80
C ALA A 18 27.07 -24.96 13.86
N ALA A 19 25.78 -24.64 14.05
CA ALA A 19 25.31 -23.72 15.08
C ALA A 19 25.69 -24.18 16.50
N ARG A 20 25.57 -25.49 16.77
CA ARG A 20 25.94 -26.10 18.06
C ARG A 20 27.45 -26.03 18.35
N VAL A 21 28.28 -26.10 17.32
CA VAL A 21 29.74 -25.93 17.47
C VAL A 21 30.11 -24.46 17.60
N PHE A 22 29.40 -23.57 16.91
CA PHE A 22 29.64 -22.13 16.92
C PHE A 22 29.32 -21.49 18.27
N ALA A 23 28.17 -21.84 18.88
CA ALA A 23 27.71 -21.17 20.09
C ALA A 23 28.72 -21.22 21.26
N PRO A 24 29.30 -22.38 21.64
CA PRO A 24 30.30 -22.43 22.72
C PRO A 24 31.56 -21.61 22.43
N ILE A 25 31.98 -21.52 21.16
CA ILE A 25 33.18 -20.76 20.76
C ILE A 25 32.94 -19.26 20.94
N VAL A 26 31.80 -18.76 20.49
CA VAL A 26 31.42 -17.36 20.68
C VAL A 26 31.24 -17.04 22.15
N MET A 27 30.58 -17.91 22.91
CA MET A 27 30.39 -17.70 24.34
C MET A 27 31.73 -17.57 25.07
N ARG A 28 32.69 -18.44 24.74
CA ARG A 28 34.05 -18.39 25.30
C ARG A 28 34.83 -17.15 24.89
N ASN A 29 34.79 -16.78 23.61
CA ASN A 29 35.62 -15.70 23.07
C ASN A 29 35.10 -14.32 23.47
N GLU A 30 33.78 -14.15 23.52
CA GLU A 30 33.13 -12.87 23.86
C GLU A 30 32.84 -12.75 25.36
N GLY A 31 33.21 -13.76 26.17
CA GLY A 31 33.02 -13.75 27.62
C GLY A 31 31.56 -13.84 28.10
N TYR A 32 30.68 -14.43 27.28
CA TYR A 32 29.29 -14.63 27.67
C TYR A 32 29.13 -15.78 28.68
N PRO A 33 28.17 -15.68 29.63
CA PRO A 33 27.94 -16.73 30.61
C PRO A 33 27.39 -17.99 29.94
N ASP A 34 27.84 -19.18 30.38
CA ASP A 34 27.37 -20.47 29.86
C ASP A 34 26.02 -20.88 30.45
N THR A 35 25.00 -20.07 30.17
CA THR A 35 23.61 -20.34 30.52
C THR A 35 22.83 -20.87 29.32
N TYR A 36 21.75 -21.60 29.61
CA TYR A 36 20.81 -22.06 28.59
C TYR A 36 20.26 -20.92 27.74
N GLU A 37 19.92 -19.79 28.37
CA GLU A 37 19.33 -18.61 27.74
C GLU A 37 20.28 -17.98 26.71
N THR A 38 21.53 -17.75 27.12
CA THR A 38 22.54 -17.16 26.24
C THR A 38 22.87 -18.08 25.07
N ARG A 39 22.99 -19.39 25.32
CA ARG A 39 23.19 -20.39 24.27
C ARG A 39 22.02 -20.40 23.27
N HIS A 40 20.79 -20.37 23.77
CA HIS A 40 19.60 -20.32 22.91
C HIS A 40 19.56 -19.05 22.06
N LEU A 41 19.91 -17.90 22.64
CA LEU A 41 19.94 -16.62 21.93
C LEU A 41 20.98 -16.61 20.81
N ILE A 42 22.18 -17.14 21.06
CA ILE A 42 23.24 -17.26 20.06
C ILE A 42 22.85 -18.24 18.95
N LEU A 43 22.23 -19.38 19.28
CA LEU A 43 21.71 -20.32 18.27
C LEU A 43 20.62 -19.67 17.40
N SER A 44 19.72 -18.90 18.01
CA SER A 44 18.67 -18.15 17.29
C SER A 44 19.27 -17.07 16.37
N ALA A 45 20.25 -16.31 16.87
CA ALA A 45 20.95 -15.31 16.09
C ALA A 45 21.72 -15.94 14.92
N PHE A 46 22.40 -17.06 15.16
CA PHE A 46 23.12 -17.81 14.11
C PHE A 46 22.16 -18.30 13.02
N THR A 47 21.04 -18.91 13.40
CA THR A 47 20.05 -19.42 12.42
C THR A 47 19.38 -18.29 11.63
N THR A 48 19.13 -17.14 12.25
CA THR A 48 18.64 -15.93 11.56
C THR A 48 19.69 -15.36 10.60
N HIS A 49 20.96 -15.34 11.00
CA HIS A 49 22.05 -14.91 10.13
C HIS A 49 22.24 -15.85 8.93
N MET A 50 22.06 -17.16 9.13
CA MET A 50 22.09 -18.16 8.06
C MET A 50 21.04 -17.91 6.98
N ASP A 51 19.83 -17.48 7.34
CA ASP A 51 18.82 -17.08 6.35
C ASP A 51 19.32 -15.95 5.46
N THR A 52 19.98 -14.97 6.07
CA THR A 52 20.57 -13.83 5.34
C THR A 52 21.67 -14.30 4.39
N LEU A 53 22.55 -15.22 4.83
CA LEU A 53 23.65 -15.75 4.00
C LEU A 53 23.13 -16.62 2.85
N ILE A 54 22.15 -17.50 3.09
CA ILE A 54 21.51 -18.31 2.05
C ILE A 54 20.80 -17.40 1.05
N TRP A 55 20.07 -16.38 1.53
CA TRP A 55 19.42 -15.40 0.65
C TRP A 55 20.43 -14.63 -0.19
N ARG A 56 21.52 -14.12 0.40
CA ARG A 56 22.59 -13.41 -0.33
C ARG A 56 23.26 -14.30 -1.35
N PHE A 57 23.59 -15.54 -0.99
CA PHE A 57 24.20 -16.49 -1.92
C PHE A 57 23.28 -16.82 -3.08
N ARG A 58 21.97 -16.98 -2.83
CA ARG A 58 20.99 -17.16 -3.89
C ARG A 58 20.92 -15.92 -4.77
N HIS A 59 20.81 -14.72 -4.19
CA HIS A 59 20.79 -13.48 -4.97
C HIS A 59 22.04 -13.31 -5.83
N LEU A 60 23.23 -13.43 -5.25
CA LEU A 60 24.51 -13.23 -5.94
C LEU A 60 24.80 -14.30 -7.01
N ASN A 61 24.23 -15.51 -6.88
CA ASN A 61 24.36 -16.57 -7.89
C ASN A 61 23.14 -16.72 -8.80
N THR A 62 22.13 -15.86 -8.65
CA THR A 62 21.01 -15.80 -9.60
C THR A 62 21.45 -14.92 -10.76
N SER A 63 21.28 -15.40 -11.99
CA SER A 63 21.56 -14.59 -13.18
C SER A 63 20.74 -13.30 -13.15
N GLU A 64 21.27 -12.25 -13.76
CA GLU A 64 20.58 -10.95 -13.91
C GLU A 64 19.17 -11.15 -14.50
N GLU A 65 19.03 -12.04 -15.49
CA GLU A 65 17.74 -12.43 -16.10
C GLU A 65 16.73 -13.00 -15.09
N ALA A 66 17.19 -13.81 -14.12
CA ALA A 66 16.31 -14.40 -13.13
C ALA A 66 15.96 -13.42 -12.01
N GLN A 67 16.83 -12.45 -11.70
CA GLN A 67 16.49 -11.33 -10.83
C GLN A 67 15.44 -10.42 -11.48
N ASP A 68 15.64 -10.06 -12.75
CA ASP A 68 14.70 -9.28 -13.55
C ASP A 68 13.33 -9.95 -13.65
N LEU A 69 13.31 -11.28 -13.83
CA LEU A 69 12.06 -12.04 -13.86
C LEU A 69 11.31 -11.95 -12.52
N VAL A 70 12.00 -12.10 -11.38
CA VAL A 70 11.41 -12.02 -10.04
C VAL A 70 10.87 -10.61 -9.79
N GLU A 71 11.64 -9.58 -10.13
CA GLU A 71 11.19 -8.20 -10.00
C GLU A 71 10.01 -7.89 -10.91
N SER A 72 10.05 -8.30 -12.17
CA SER A 72 8.95 -8.14 -13.13
C SER A 72 7.66 -8.80 -12.61
N GLN A 73 7.77 -10.02 -12.06
CA GLN A 73 6.65 -10.69 -11.42
C GLN A 73 6.14 -9.95 -10.17
N ALA A 74 7.04 -9.43 -9.33
CA ALA A 74 6.68 -8.63 -8.16
C ALA A 74 5.96 -7.34 -8.55
N ARG A 75 6.49 -6.60 -9.54
CA ARG A 75 5.87 -5.40 -10.14
C ARG A 75 4.47 -5.73 -10.68
N ARG A 76 4.33 -6.83 -11.44
CA ARG A 76 3.04 -7.27 -11.99
C ARG A 76 2.02 -7.62 -10.90
N ARG A 77 2.45 -8.30 -9.84
CA ARG A 77 1.59 -8.61 -8.68
C ARG A 77 1.15 -7.33 -7.99
N SER A 78 2.07 -6.40 -7.73
CA SER A 78 1.76 -5.11 -7.11
C SER A 78 0.72 -4.33 -7.91
N ARG A 79 0.91 -4.19 -9.23
CA ARG A 79 -0.07 -3.55 -10.14
C ARG A 79 -1.43 -4.23 -10.08
N LYS A 80 -1.49 -5.56 -10.07
CA LYS A 80 -2.77 -6.30 -9.95
C LYS A 80 -3.48 -6.00 -8.63
N TYR A 81 -2.75 -5.95 -7.52
CA TYR A 81 -3.32 -5.60 -6.22
C TYR A 81 -3.85 -4.16 -6.19
N GLN A 82 -3.10 -3.23 -6.78
CA GLN A 82 -3.51 -1.83 -6.89
C GLN A 82 -4.81 -1.69 -7.68
N VAL A 83 -4.89 -2.27 -8.88
CA VAL A 83 -6.12 -2.23 -9.69
C VAL A 83 -7.31 -2.83 -8.94
N TYR A 84 -7.13 -4.00 -8.32
CA TYR A 84 -8.18 -4.62 -7.51
C TYR A 84 -8.65 -3.72 -6.37
N PHE A 85 -7.74 -3.02 -5.71
CA PHE A 85 -8.06 -2.08 -4.65
C PHE A 85 -8.86 -0.88 -5.17
N LEU A 86 -8.42 -0.26 -6.27
CA LEU A 86 -9.10 0.89 -6.89
C LEU A 86 -10.52 0.52 -7.32
N VAL A 87 -10.70 -0.63 -7.97
CA VAL A 87 -12.02 -1.16 -8.36
C VAL A 87 -12.92 -1.34 -7.13
N ARG A 88 -12.40 -1.91 -6.04
CA ARG A 88 -13.18 -2.07 -4.81
C ARG A 88 -13.56 -0.76 -4.16
N LEU A 89 -12.66 0.23 -4.17
CA LEU A 89 -12.91 1.55 -3.63
C LEU A 89 -13.98 2.28 -4.43
N PHE A 90 -13.88 2.25 -5.76
CA PHE A 90 -14.90 2.80 -6.67
C PHE A 90 -16.26 2.15 -6.43
N LEU A 91 -16.34 0.81 -6.46
CA LEU A 91 -17.60 0.08 -6.25
C LEU A 91 -18.20 0.36 -4.87
N ARG A 92 -17.37 0.52 -3.84
CA ARG A 92 -17.84 0.92 -2.50
C ARG A 92 -18.51 2.28 -2.55
N ARG A 93 -17.83 3.30 -3.10
CA ARG A 93 -18.38 4.67 -3.19
C ARG A 93 -19.66 4.70 -4.03
N HIS A 94 -19.69 4.00 -5.15
CA HIS A 94 -20.88 3.87 -6.00
C HIS A 94 -22.06 3.22 -5.25
N ARG A 95 -21.83 2.15 -4.49
CA ARG A 95 -22.87 1.51 -3.67
C ARG A 95 -23.35 2.42 -2.54
N THR A 96 -22.45 3.18 -1.93
CA THR A 96 -22.83 4.19 -0.94
C THR A 96 -23.71 5.25 -1.58
N ALA A 97 -23.33 5.77 -2.75
CA ALA A 97 -24.10 6.77 -3.49
C ALA A 97 -25.53 6.30 -3.80
N ILE A 98 -25.69 5.04 -4.23
CA ILE A 98 -27.02 4.44 -4.45
C ILE A 98 -27.84 4.41 -3.16
N ARG A 99 -27.21 4.08 -2.03
CA ARG A 99 -27.89 3.87 -0.74
C ARG A 99 -28.32 5.17 -0.07
N PHE A 100 -27.58 6.25 -0.26
CA PHE A 100 -27.83 7.54 0.37
C PHE A 100 -28.47 8.50 -0.64
N PRO A 101 -29.76 8.87 -0.48
CA PRO A 101 -30.45 9.75 -1.44
C PRO A 101 -29.71 11.06 -1.74
N LEU A 102 -29.10 11.66 -0.72
CA LEU A 102 -28.30 12.90 -0.83
C LEU A 102 -27.06 12.79 -1.74
N LEU A 103 -26.63 11.56 -2.08
CA LEU A 103 -25.46 11.30 -2.92
C LEU A 103 -25.83 10.75 -4.30
N GLN A 104 -27.12 10.56 -4.60
CA GLN A 104 -27.55 9.95 -5.86
C GLN A 104 -27.27 10.86 -7.06
N ASP A 105 -27.49 12.17 -6.92
CA ASP A 105 -27.22 13.16 -7.97
C ASP A 105 -25.73 13.26 -8.33
N GLN A 106 -24.86 12.75 -7.46
CA GLN A 106 -23.41 12.73 -7.65
C GLN A 106 -22.91 11.49 -8.40
N ILE A 107 -23.78 10.49 -8.65
CA ILE A 107 -23.43 9.24 -9.34
C ILE A 107 -22.88 9.47 -10.76
N PRO A 108 -23.45 10.36 -11.61
CA PRO A 108 -22.93 10.58 -12.96
C PRO A 108 -21.47 11.02 -12.94
N MET A 109 -21.12 12.03 -12.14
CA MET A 109 -19.74 12.50 -12.00
C MET A 109 -18.82 11.43 -11.40
N LEU A 110 -19.32 10.63 -10.44
CA LEU A 110 -18.53 9.52 -9.89
C LEU A 110 -18.18 8.49 -10.97
N LYS A 111 -19.10 8.19 -11.90
CA LYS A 111 -18.87 7.26 -13.00
C LYS A 111 -17.86 7.82 -14.01
N GLU A 112 -17.94 9.10 -14.34
CA GLU A 112 -16.97 9.77 -15.22
C GLU A 112 -15.55 9.72 -14.64
N LEU A 113 -15.39 9.96 -13.34
CA LEU A 113 -14.10 9.84 -12.65
C LEU A 113 -13.51 8.42 -12.69
N GLY A 114 -14.37 7.40 -12.63
CA GLY A 114 -13.96 6.00 -12.76
C GLY A 114 -12.97 5.51 -11.69
N ILE A 115 -12.27 4.42 -12.00
CA ILE A 115 -11.31 3.78 -11.07
C ILE A 115 -9.97 4.52 -11.00
N ASP A 116 -9.58 5.21 -12.08
CA ASP A 116 -8.28 5.87 -12.20
C ASP A 116 -8.22 7.14 -11.35
N ALA A 117 -9.37 7.74 -11.06
CA ALA A 117 -9.49 8.82 -10.10
C ALA A 117 -9.57 8.35 -8.64
N MET A 118 -9.40 7.05 -8.32
CA MET A 118 -9.43 6.58 -6.93
C MET A 118 -8.04 6.73 -6.27
N SER A 119 -8.00 6.94 -4.95
CA SER A 119 -6.73 6.98 -4.20
C SER A 119 -6.17 5.57 -3.99
N CYS A 120 -4.86 5.40 -4.05
CA CYS A 120 -4.19 4.13 -3.77
C CYS A 120 -3.66 4.11 -2.31
N ASP A 121 -3.82 2.97 -1.63
CA ASP A 121 -3.16 2.74 -0.35
C ASP A 121 -1.78 2.11 -0.61
N GLU A 122 -0.70 2.80 -0.29
CA GLU A 122 0.64 2.19 -0.24
C GLU A 122 0.90 1.64 1.16
N SER A 123 1.24 0.35 1.24
CA SER A 123 1.69 -0.25 2.50
C SER A 123 3.16 0.10 2.71
N GLU A 124 3.45 0.93 3.70
CA GLU A 124 4.82 1.13 4.13
C GLU A 124 5.24 -0.08 4.97
N ARG A 125 6.22 -0.84 4.46
CA ARG A 125 7.01 -1.74 5.32
C ARG A 125 8.22 -0.94 5.79
N GLY A 126 8.08 -0.21 6.89
CA GLY A 126 9.24 0.32 7.59
C GLY A 126 10.10 -0.84 8.08
N ASN A 127 11.42 -0.76 7.88
CA ASN A 127 12.38 -1.68 8.48
C ASN A 127 12.22 -1.61 10.02
N GLY A 128 11.49 -2.56 10.61
CA GLY A 128 11.34 -2.69 12.06
C GLY A 128 10.01 -2.26 12.67
N ASP A 129 9.07 -1.71 11.89
CA ASP A 129 7.74 -1.33 12.43
C ASP A 129 6.84 -2.57 12.54
N VAL A 130 6.35 -2.82 13.76
CA VAL A 130 5.43 -3.93 14.09
C VAL A 130 4.03 -3.69 13.50
N GLU A 131 3.68 -2.43 13.21
CA GLU A 131 2.39 -2.05 12.66
C GLU A 131 2.45 -1.72 11.16
N LYS A 132 1.60 -2.38 10.37
CA LYS A 132 1.40 -2.06 8.95
C LYS A 132 0.66 -0.73 8.83
N ARG A 133 1.39 0.36 8.52
CA ARG A 133 0.81 1.66 8.19
C ARG A 133 0.48 1.74 6.71
N TYR A 134 -0.69 2.30 6.40
CA TYR A 134 -1.15 2.51 5.03
C TYR A 134 -1.22 4.01 4.76
N ARG A 135 -0.43 4.46 3.78
CA ARG A 135 -0.43 5.85 3.31
C ARG A 135 -1.43 5.99 2.18
N ILE A 136 -2.30 6.99 2.29
CA ILE A 136 -3.24 7.33 1.22
C ILE A 136 -2.50 8.22 0.23
N SER A 137 -2.25 7.70 -0.97
CA SER A 137 -1.74 8.46 -2.11
C SER A 137 -2.90 8.86 -3.02
N SER A 138 -2.97 10.15 -3.36
CA SER A 138 -3.96 10.66 -4.32
C SER A 138 -3.28 10.90 -5.67
N PRO A 139 -3.96 10.72 -6.81
CA PRO A 139 -3.40 11.10 -8.09
C PRO A 139 -2.97 12.57 -8.07
N ASP A 140 -1.78 12.84 -8.60
CA ASP A 140 -1.18 14.16 -8.77
C ASP A 140 -2.05 15.11 -9.60
N TRP A 141 -2.62 14.59 -10.69
CA TRP A 141 -3.50 15.33 -11.59
C TRP A 141 -4.84 15.73 -10.96
N ARG A 142 -5.27 15.05 -9.89
CA ARG A 142 -6.61 15.22 -9.31
C ARG A 142 -6.63 16.42 -8.36
N ALA A 143 -7.58 17.34 -8.56
CA ALA A 143 -7.76 18.49 -7.68
C ALA A 143 -8.09 18.07 -6.24
N ASP A 144 -7.65 18.87 -5.27
CA ASP A 144 -7.87 18.56 -3.84
C ASP A 144 -9.36 18.61 -3.47
N LYS A 145 -10.16 19.47 -4.12
CA LYS A 145 -11.62 19.51 -3.94
C LYS A 145 -12.29 18.20 -4.35
N VAL A 146 -11.83 17.53 -5.41
CA VAL A 146 -12.32 16.20 -5.80
C VAL A 146 -11.96 15.17 -4.72
N THR A 147 -10.78 15.30 -4.11
CA THR A 147 -10.38 14.44 -2.99
C THR A 147 -11.32 14.61 -1.78
N GLN A 148 -11.66 15.85 -1.43
CA GLN A 148 -12.61 16.15 -0.36
C GLN A 148 -14.02 15.64 -0.70
N TRP A 149 -14.47 15.87 -1.93
CA TRP A 149 -15.73 15.33 -2.44
C TRP A 149 -15.79 13.81 -2.34
N LEU A 150 -14.75 13.09 -2.78
CA LEU A 150 -14.68 11.63 -2.66
C LEU A 150 -14.70 11.13 -1.20
N ARG A 151 -14.18 11.92 -0.25
CA ARG A 151 -14.24 11.60 1.19
C ARG A 151 -15.65 11.68 1.75
N THR A 152 -16.57 12.44 1.16
CA THR A 152 -17.98 12.48 1.59
C THR A 152 -18.65 11.11 1.50
N PHE A 153 -18.41 10.38 0.40
CA PHE A 153 -18.86 8.99 0.23
C PHE A 153 -18.23 8.05 1.25
N ASP A 154 -16.96 8.27 1.59
CA ASP A 154 -16.27 7.46 2.59
C ASP A 154 -16.86 7.70 3.99
N SER A 155 -17.14 8.96 4.35
CA SER A 155 -17.82 9.32 5.60
C SER A 155 -19.22 8.72 5.69
N ALA A 156 -20.05 8.86 4.65
CA ALA A 156 -21.38 8.24 4.59
C ALA A 156 -21.31 6.71 4.74
N TYR A 157 -20.32 6.08 4.11
CA TYR A 157 -20.06 4.65 4.30
C TYR A 157 -19.70 4.33 5.76
N HIS A 158 -18.81 5.09 6.39
CA HIS A 158 -18.40 4.90 7.78
C HIS A 158 -19.58 5.06 8.76
N ILE A 159 -20.43 6.06 8.58
CA ILE A 159 -21.65 6.27 9.36
C ILE A 159 -22.58 5.04 9.21
N SER A 160 -22.81 4.59 7.97
CA SER A 160 -23.64 3.41 7.71
C SER A 160 -23.12 2.14 8.39
N ARG A 161 -21.79 2.05 8.59
CA ARG A 161 -21.13 0.93 9.26
C ARG A 161 -21.19 1.02 10.78
N LYS A 162 -21.19 2.24 11.34
CA LYS A 162 -21.37 2.46 12.80
C LYS A 162 -22.79 2.11 13.24
N ILE A 163 -23.80 2.43 12.41
CA ILE A 163 -25.21 2.15 12.72
C ILE A 163 -25.58 0.68 12.50
N ALA A 164 -24.91 -0.02 11.57
CA ALA A 164 -25.16 -1.41 11.30
C ALA A 164 -24.68 -2.34 12.45
N PRO A 165 -25.35 -3.48 12.68
CA PRO A 165 -24.91 -4.45 13.69
C PRO A 165 -23.47 -4.91 13.41
N PRO A 166 -22.67 -5.16 14.45
CA PRO A 166 -21.27 -5.54 14.31
C PRO A 166 -21.16 -6.83 13.51
N LYS A 167 -20.54 -6.74 12.32
CA LYS A 167 -20.17 -7.94 11.55
C LYS A 167 -18.88 -8.51 12.12
N ALA A 168 -18.83 -9.82 12.33
CA ALA A 168 -17.59 -10.53 12.64
C ALA A 168 -16.54 -10.26 11.54
N GLY A 169 -15.34 -9.83 11.96
CA GLY A 169 -14.23 -9.51 11.06
C GLY A 169 -13.19 -8.60 11.72
N ALA A 170 -12.03 -8.46 11.07
CA ALA A 170 -10.99 -7.56 11.54
C ALA A 170 -11.47 -6.09 11.52
N PRO A 171 -11.13 -5.28 12.54
CA PRO A 171 -11.46 -3.86 12.56
C PRO A 171 -10.86 -3.15 11.31
N PRO A 172 -11.48 -2.04 10.86
CA PRO A 172 -10.91 -1.22 9.80
C PRO A 172 -9.47 -0.85 10.14
N ARG A 173 -8.54 -1.07 9.20
CA ARG A 173 -7.14 -0.68 9.37
C ARG A 173 -7.04 0.83 9.46
N VAL A 174 -6.25 1.34 10.41
CA VAL A 174 -5.97 2.78 10.53
C VAL A 174 -5.20 3.23 9.29
N ARG A 175 -5.64 4.33 8.69
CA ARG A 175 -5.03 4.94 7.50
C ARG A 175 -4.65 6.36 7.84
N TYR A 176 -3.49 6.78 7.35
CA TYR A 176 -3.01 8.15 7.57
C TYR A 176 -3.07 8.91 6.25
N ALA A 177 -3.66 10.10 6.29
CA ALA A 177 -3.60 11.03 5.17
C ALA A 177 -2.16 11.51 5.04
N THR A 178 -1.61 11.37 3.84
CA THR A 178 -0.29 11.88 3.48
C THR A 178 -0.43 12.81 2.29
N ASN A 179 0.47 13.79 2.18
CA ASN A 179 0.56 14.65 0.99
C ASN A 179 1.21 13.94 -0.22
N THR A 180 1.50 12.65 -0.08
CA THR A 180 2.05 11.82 -1.16
C THR A 180 1.08 11.79 -2.33
N LYS A 181 1.56 12.25 -3.49
CA LYS A 181 0.86 12.11 -4.76
C LYS A 181 1.39 10.87 -5.49
N SER A 182 0.52 10.20 -6.22
CA SER A 182 0.88 9.05 -7.05
C SER A 182 0.82 9.44 -8.52
N ASP A 183 1.75 8.92 -9.33
CA ASP A 183 1.73 9.02 -10.80
C ASP A 183 0.58 8.16 -11.34
N GLY A 184 -0.63 8.69 -11.29
CA GLY A 184 -1.85 8.05 -11.76
C GLY A 184 -2.14 8.43 -13.20
N ARG A 185 -2.83 7.55 -13.94
CA ARG A 185 -3.35 7.92 -15.27
C ARG A 185 -4.40 9.01 -15.10
N ALA A 186 -4.18 10.17 -15.71
CA ALA A 186 -5.17 11.22 -15.79
C ALA A 186 -6.35 10.77 -16.67
N VAL A 187 -7.57 11.01 -16.18
CA VAL A 187 -8.81 10.67 -16.88
C VAL A 187 -9.13 11.79 -17.86
N PRO A 188 -9.39 11.50 -19.15
CA PRO A 188 -9.76 12.51 -20.14
C PRO A 188 -11.23 12.97 -19.98
N ASP A 189 -11.58 14.06 -20.66
CA ASP A 189 -12.94 14.59 -20.82
C ASP A 189 -13.65 14.97 -19.51
N LEU A 190 -12.91 15.20 -18.42
CA LEU A 190 -13.49 15.68 -17.17
C LEU A 190 -13.67 17.20 -17.19
N PRO A 191 -14.53 17.75 -16.32
CA PRO A 191 -14.54 19.17 -16.00
C PRO A 191 -13.14 19.68 -15.70
N ALA A 192 -12.78 20.87 -16.19
CA ALA A 192 -11.53 21.54 -15.83
C ALA A 192 -11.35 21.65 -14.31
N SER A 193 -12.46 21.75 -13.58
CA SER A 193 -12.53 21.78 -12.12
C SER A 193 -12.04 20.48 -11.45
N ALA A 194 -12.02 19.35 -12.14
CA ALA A 194 -11.56 18.07 -11.62
C ALA A 194 -10.02 17.94 -11.57
N TYR A 195 -9.32 18.73 -12.38
CA TYR A 195 -7.86 18.70 -12.50
C TYR A 195 -7.20 19.70 -11.56
N ASN A 196 -6.03 19.32 -11.05
CA ASN A 196 -5.13 20.24 -10.37
C ASN A 196 -4.56 21.23 -11.40
N SER A 197 -4.74 22.53 -11.16
CA SER A 197 -4.31 23.60 -12.06
C SER A 197 -2.82 23.57 -12.34
N ASP A 198 -2.01 23.35 -11.31
CA ASP A 198 -0.55 23.42 -11.39
C ASP A 198 -0.03 22.23 -12.18
N TRP A 199 -0.60 21.05 -11.90
CA TRP A 199 -0.29 19.84 -12.64
C TRP A 199 -0.67 19.97 -14.12
N LEU A 200 -1.86 20.50 -14.43
CA LEU A 200 -2.33 20.68 -15.80
C LEU A 200 -1.50 21.71 -16.58
N GLN A 201 -0.98 22.73 -15.89
CA GLN A 201 -0.04 23.70 -16.47
C GLN A 201 1.33 23.09 -16.76
N GLN A 202 1.82 22.20 -15.90
CA GLN A 202 3.08 21.49 -16.11
C GLN A 202 2.98 20.44 -17.22
N HIS A 203 1.78 19.87 -17.43
CA HIS A 203 1.52 18.82 -18.41
C HIS A 203 0.75 19.34 -19.64
N GLN A 204 1.13 20.52 -20.16
CA GLN A 204 0.47 21.16 -21.31
C GLN A 204 0.38 20.25 -22.55
N GLN A 205 1.39 19.40 -22.78
CA GLN A 205 1.36 18.45 -23.90
C GLN A 205 0.24 17.41 -23.75
N GLN A 206 -0.08 17.01 -22.52
CA GLN A 206 -1.18 16.07 -22.25
C GLN A 206 -2.54 16.75 -22.28
N ARG A 207 -2.59 18.09 -22.23
CA ARG A 207 -3.85 18.84 -22.20
C ARG A 207 -4.72 18.60 -23.44
N TYR A 208 -4.10 18.34 -24.59
CA TYR A 208 -4.81 18.01 -25.83
C TYR A 208 -5.51 16.65 -25.71
N ASP A 209 -4.81 15.65 -25.19
CA ASP A 209 -5.35 14.29 -24.97
C ASP A 209 -6.38 14.25 -23.83
N LEU A 210 -6.25 15.12 -22.84
CA LEU A 210 -7.17 15.20 -21.70
C LEU A 210 -8.45 15.97 -22.01
N ALA A 211 -8.44 16.87 -23.01
CA ALA A 211 -9.59 17.66 -23.46
C ALA A 211 -10.52 18.17 -22.32
N PRO A 212 -9.99 18.92 -21.33
CA PRO A 212 -10.78 19.33 -20.17
C PRO A 212 -11.97 20.23 -20.56
N ARG A 213 -13.18 19.89 -20.10
CA ARG A 213 -14.41 20.65 -20.38
C ARG A 213 -14.40 21.98 -19.63
N ALA A 214 -14.44 23.10 -20.35
CA ALA A 214 -14.28 24.45 -19.78
C ALA A 214 -15.61 25.10 -19.35
N ASP A 215 -16.72 24.64 -19.93
CA ASP A 215 -18.09 25.16 -19.82
C ASP A 215 -18.91 24.50 -18.69
N GLU A 216 -18.50 23.31 -18.23
CA GLU A 216 -19.17 22.56 -17.17
C GLU A 216 -18.33 22.54 -15.88
N ALA A 217 -18.23 23.66 -15.16
CA ALA A 217 -17.60 23.66 -13.84
C ALA A 217 -18.46 22.87 -12.84
N TYR A 218 -18.28 21.54 -12.79
CA TYR A 218 -18.95 20.71 -11.80
C TYR A 218 -18.56 21.16 -10.38
N ASP A 219 -19.56 21.30 -9.53
CA ASP A 219 -19.38 21.70 -8.15
C ASP A 219 -18.99 20.49 -7.29
N PHE A 220 -17.70 20.41 -6.97
CA PHE A 220 -17.14 19.41 -6.07
C PHE A 220 -17.21 19.83 -4.60
N THR A 221 -17.93 20.89 -4.24
CA THR A 221 -18.09 21.23 -2.83
C THR A 221 -18.91 20.13 -2.13
N PRO A 222 -18.45 19.66 -0.96
CA PRO A 222 -19.27 18.82 -0.10
C PRO A 222 -20.54 19.59 0.26
N GLY A 223 -21.72 19.06 -0.08
CA GLY A 223 -22.97 19.64 0.40
C GLY A 223 -22.91 19.75 1.92
N ILE A 224 -23.20 20.94 2.46
CA ILE A 224 -23.08 21.31 3.89
C ILE A 224 -23.74 20.25 4.81
N ALA A 225 -24.83 19.63 4.35
CA ALA A 225 -25.55 18.57 5.05
C ALA A 225 -24.73 17.29 5.31
N VAL A 226 -23.61 17.04 4.61
CA VAL A 226 -22.73 15.89 4.85
C VAL A 226 -21.61 16.24 5.85
N MET A 227 -21.20 17.50 5.94
CA MET A 227 -20.12 17.96 6.83
C MET A 227 -20.51 17.90 8.31
N GLU A 228 -21.78 18.14 8.66
CA GLU A 228 -22.27 18.03 10.05
C GLU A 228 -22.11 16.62 10.64
N TRP A 229 -21.99 15.59 9.80
CA TRP A 229 -21.87 14.20 10.24
C TRP A 229 -20.42 13.66 10.24
N VAL A 230 -19.44 14.51 9.93
CA VAL A 230 -18.01 14.16 9.83
C VAL A 230 -17.21 14.59 11.07
N ILE A 231 -17.84 15.28 12.03
CA ILE A 231 -17.25 15.62 13.34
C ILE A 231 -17.38 14.42 14.30
#